data_AF-A0ABD0QK32-F1
#
_entry.id   AF-A0ABD0QK32-F1
#
_cell.length_a   1.000
_cell.length_b   1.000
_cell.length_c   1.000
_cell.angle_alpha   90.00
_cell.angle_beta   90.00
_cell.angle_gamma   90.00
#
_symmetry.space_group_name_H-M   'P 1'
#
loop_
_entity.id
_entity.type
_entity.pdbx_description
1 polymer ?
#
loop_
_entity_poly.entity_id
_entity_poly.type
_entity_poly.pdbx_seq_one_letter_code
_entity_poly.pdbx_strand_id
1 'polypeptide(L)' 'MSDIDVKDTVEGDDRSFGLWHEHRGMVRKIILQARSILLRLSWLKDLRDLQQRSKQPTW' A
#
# COMPACT_ATOMS: atom_id res chain seq x y z
N MET A 1 -1.63 10.75 -3.06
CA MET A 1 -1.49 9.29 -2.82
C MET A 1 -2.56 8.48 -3.56
N SER A 2 -3.38 9.14 -4.38
CA SER A 2 -4.62 8.60 -4.96
C SER A 2 -4.40 7.53 -6.04
N ASP A 3 -3.20 7.47 -6.63
CA ASP A 3 -2.79 6.51 -7.69
C ASP A 3 -1.84 5.41 -7.17
N ILE A 4 -1.91 5.09 -5.87
CA ILE A 4 -1.18 3.94 -5.32
C ILE A 4 -2.19 2.81 -5.09
N ASP A 5 -2.01 1.69 -5.77
CA ASP A 5 -2.74 0.46 -5.52
C ASP A 5 -1.98 -0.41 -4.51
N VAL A 6 -2.69 -0.90 -3.49
CA VAL A 6 -2.12 -1.72 -2.41
C VAL A 6 -2.51 -3.16 -2.66
N LYS A 7 -1.52 -4.06 -2.80
CA LYS A 7 -1.74 -5.50 -2.87
C LYS A 7 -1.45 -6.11 -1.51
N ASP A 8 -2.50 -6.63 -0.88
CA ASP A 8 -2.45 -7.17 0.48
C ASP A 8 -1.46 -8.32 0.63
N THR A 9 -1.35 -9.19 -0.37
CA THR A 9 -0.48 -10.36 -0.33
C THR A 9 0.36 -10.42 -1.60
N VAL A 10 1.62 -10.82 -1.46
CA VAL A 10 2.55 -11.00 -2.57
C VAL A 10 3.15 -12.40 -2.46
N GLU A 11 3.03 -13.19 -3.53
CA GLU A 11 3.65 -14.53 -3.65
C GLU A 11 3.32 -15.50 -2.50
N GLY A 12 2.21 -15.28 -1.79
CA GLY A 12 1.79 -16.09 -0.65
C GLY A 12 2.52 -15.79 0.67
N ASP A 13 3.36 -14.76 0.75
CA ASP A 13 3.99 -14.33 2.00
C ASP A 13 3.06 -13.41 2.81
N ASP A 14 2.54 -13.93 3.92
CA ASP A 14 1.65 -13.22 4.85
C ASP A 14 2.32 -12.07 5.61
N ARG A 15 3.64 -11.88 5.48
CA ARG A 15 4.38 -10.73 6.00
C ARG A 15 4.68 -9.68 4.94
N SER A 16 4.42 -9.99 3.67
CA SER A 16 4.64 -9.09 2.56
C SER A 16 3.34 -8.51 2.02
N PHE A 17 3.43 -7.28 1.56
CA PHE A 17 2.42 -6.60 0.76
C PHE A 17 3.16 -5.80 -0.29
N GLY A 18 2.46 -5.20 -1.26
CA GLY A 18 3.14 -4.29 -2.15
C GLY A 18 2.31 -3.10 -2.59
N LEU A 19 3.03 -2.19 -3.23
CA LEU A 19 2.56 -0.89 -3.67
C LEU A 19 2.85 -0.75 -5.17
N TRP A 20 1.80 -0.50 -5.93
CA TRP A 20 1.85 -0.25 -7.36
C TRP A 20 1.48 1.20 -7.59
N HIS A 21 2.39 1.95 -8.18
CA HIS A 21 2.11 3.32 -8.59
C HIS A 21 2.22 3.43 -10.09
N GLU A 22 1.13 3.82 -10.73
CA GLU A 22 1.11 4.11 -12.16
C GLU A 22 1.24 5.62 -12.39
N HIS A 23 2.20 5.99 -13.23
CA HIS A 23 2.40 7.38 -13.64
C HIS A 23 2.83 7.44 -15.10
N ARG A 24 2.00 8.08 -15.93
CA ARG A 24 2.27 8.29 -17.38
C ARG A 24 2.58 6.99 -18.13
N GLY A 25 1.83 5.92 -17.83
CA GLY A 25 2.01 4.59 -18.44
C GLY A 25 3.20 3.79 -17.90
N MET A 26 3.97 4.34 -16.96
CA MET A 26 5.00 3.60 -16.23
C MET A 26 4.43 3.07 -14.91
N VAL A 27 4.58 1.77 -14.67
CA VAL A 27 4.21 1.15 -13.40
C VAL A 27 5.46 0.92 -12.55
N ARG A 28 5.50 1.52 -11.37
CA ARG A 28 6.50 1.26 -10.34
C ARG A 28 5.91 0.30 -9.31
N LYS A 29 6.61 -0.81 -9.06
CA LYS A 29 6.18 -1.85 -8.12
C LYS A 29 7.19 -1.95 -6.99
N ILE A 30 6.71 -1.90 -5.76
CA ILE A 30 7.53 -2.08 -4.56
C ILE A 30 6.89 -3.16 -3.69
N ILE A 31 7.68 -4.12 -3.24
CA ILE A 31 7.27 -5.14 -2.28
C ILE A 31 7.91 -4.79 -0.94
N LEU A 32 7.10 -4.78 0.11
CA LEU A 32 7.50 -4.48 1.47
C LEU A 32 7.23 -5.70 2.34
N GLN A 33 8.29 -6.25 2.93
CA GLN A 33 8.21 -7.36 3.86
C GLN A 33 8.39 -6.86 5.30
N ALA A 34 7.39 -7.09 6.14
CA ALA A 34 7.45 -6.77 7.55
C ALA A 34 8.17 -7.87 8.35
N ARG A 35 8.75 -7.50 9.49
CA ARG A 35 9.36 -8.49 10.42
C ARG A 35 8.34 -9.43 11.06
N SER A 36 7.07 -9.02 11.13
CA SER A 36 5.95 -9.82 11.68
C SER A 36 4.63 -9.50 10.97
N ILE A 37 3.68 -10.43 11.03
CA ILE A 37 2.35 -10.27 10.44
C ILE A 37 1.62 -9.08 11.08
N LEU A 38 1.71 -8.92 12.40
CA LEU A 38 1.08 -7.80 13.12
C LEU A 38 1.59 -6.44 12.63
N LEU A 39 2.90 -6.33 12.35
CA LEU A 39 3.46 -5.09 11.82
C LEU A 39 2.96 -4.82 10.40
N ARG A 40 2.87 -5.84 9.53
CA ARG A 40 2.27 -5.71 8.19
C ARG A 40 0.84 -5.17 8.29
N LEU A 41 0.02 -5.76 9.16
CA LEU A 41 -1.38 -5.36 9.33
C LEU A 41 -1.50 -3.91 9.83
N SER A 42 -0.63 -3.49 10.76
CA SER A 42 -0.57 -2.09 11.21
C SER A 42 -0.27 -1.14 10.06
N TRP A 43 0.74 -1.44 9.24
CA TRP A 43 1.09 -0.61 8.09
C TRP A 43 -0.02 -0.53 7.04
N LEU A 44 -0.69 -1.65 6.74
CA LEU A 44 -1.82 -1.67 5.81
C LEU A 44 -2.97 -0.81 6.30
N LYS A 45 -3.27 -0.84 7.60
CA LYS A 45 -4.28 0.02 8.20
C LYS A 45 -3.91 1.49 8.04
N ASP A 46 -2.71 1.87 8.44
CA ASP A 46 -2.25 3.27 8.37
C ASP A 46 -2.24 3.79 6.92
N LEU A 47 -1.80 2.97 5.96
CA LEU A 47 -1.82 3.32 4.54
C LEU A 47 -3.23 3.55 4.01
N ARG A 48 -4.20 2.70 4.38
CA ARG A 48 -5.61 2.87 3.98
C ARG A 48 -6.22 4.12 4.60
N ASP A 49 -5.94 4.37 5.88
CA ASP A 49 -6.38 5.58 6.58
C ASP A 49 -5.81 6.83 5.91
N LEU A 50 -4.53 6.82 5.51
CA LEU A 50 -3.88 7.88 4.75
C LEU A 50 -4.50 8.08 3.37
N GLN A 51 -4.76 6.99 2.64
CA GLN A 51 -5.41 7.05 1.33
C GLN A 51 -6.80 7.68 1.43
N GLN A 52 -7.61 7.25 2.41
CA GLN A 52 -8.94 7.81 2.65
C GLN A 52 -8.88 9.31 2.97
N ARG A 53 -7.97 9.74 3.85
CA ARG A 53 -7.77 11.16 4.16
C ARG A 53 -7.33 11.96 2.93
N SER A 54 -6.44 11.40 2.10
CA SER A 54 -5.96 12.08 0.89
C SER A 54 -7.03 12.25 -0.19
N LYS A 55 -8.12 11.46 -0.13
CA LYS A 55 -9.29 11.59 -1.01
C LYS A 55 -10.29 12.64 -0.53
N GLN A 56 -10.16 13.14 0.70
CA GLN A 56 -11.01 14.22 1.17
C GLN A 56 -10.59 15.53 0.48
N PRO A 57 -11.54 16.31 -0.08
CA PRO A 57 -11.21 17.62 -0.62
C PRO A 57 -10.65 18.48 0.52
N THR A 58 -9.55 19.17 0.25
CA THR A 58 -9.08 20.28 1.09
C THR A 58 -9.91 21.49 0.66
N TRP A 59 -10.73 22.00 1.59
CA TRP A 59 -11.65 23.12 1.37
C TRP A 59 -10.90 24.43 1.53
#